data_AF-A0AB73NFS7-F1
#
_entry.id   AF-A0AB73NFS7-F1
#
_cell.length_a   1.000
_cell.length_b   1.000
_cell.length_c   1.000
_cell.angle_alpha   90.00
_cell.angle_beta   90.00
_cell.angle_gamma   90.00
#
_symmetry.space_group_name_H-M   'P 1'
#
loop_
_entity.id
_entity.type
_entity.pdbx_description
1 polymer ?
#
loop_
_entity_poly.entity_id
_entity_poly.type
_entity_poly.pdbx_seq_one_letter_code
_entity_poly.pdbx_strand_id
1 'polypeptide(L)'
;MHELKSEIAISDQFYNENLQEVQRINAEMMAQNESGHPDSIRMGALQRSFEHFRSQYNIHRQERDNAWEKYNSSHASFLGVVKAQVQRMAPAQARLLAALKNEIGVPTEIARLLDQIEARQQRIEAAVEQILPVFSESNAQR
;
A
#
# COMPACT_ATOMS: atom_id res chain seq x y z
N MET A 1 -2.68 -7.84 7.16
CA MET A 1 -1.71 -6.78 6.77
C MET A 1 -0.28 -7.31 6.61
N HIS A 2 0.28 -8.05 7.57
CA HIS A 2 1.62 -8.65 7.42
C HIS A 2 1.72 -9.64 6.24
N GLU A 3 0.69 -10.48 6.07
CA GLU A 3 0.57 -11.41 4.94
C GLU A 3 0.57 -10.66 3.60
N LEU A 4 -0.31 -9.67 3.42
CA LEU A 4 -0.36 -8.82 2.22
C LEU A 4 0.99 -8.13 1.91
N LYS A 5 1.72 -7.67 2.93
CA LYS A 5 3.07 -7.10 2.74
C LYS A 5 4.07 -8.15 2.23
N SER A 6 3.92 -9.39 2.68
CA SER A 6 4.74 -10.52 2.24
C SER A 6 4.38 -10.92 0.82
N GLU A 7 3.09 -10.98 0.47
CA GLU A 7 2.60 -11.22 -0.90
C GLU A 7 3.08 -10.16 -1.88
N ILE A 8 3.05 -8.88 -1.50
CA ILE A 8 3.60 -7.78 -2.30
C ILE A 8 5.10 -8.01 -2.54
N ALA A 9 5.87 -8.30 -1.50
CA ALA A 9 7.31 -8.49 -1.61
C ALA A 9 7.68 -9.69 -2.49
N ILE A 10 6.95 -10.80 -2.35
CA ILE A 10 7.13 -12.00 -3.18
C ILE A 10 6.80 -11.69 -4.65
N SER A 11 5.68 -11.02 -4.90
CA SER A 11 5.26 -10.68 -6.26
C SER A 11 6.22 -9.68 -6.91
N ASP A 12 6.74 -8.70 -6.14
CA ASP A 12 7.76 -7.76 -6.60
C ASP A 12 9.07 -8.47 -6.94
N GLN A 13 9.50 -9.44 -6.13
CA GLN A 13 10.70 -10.21 -6.40
C GLN A 13 10.57 -10.96 -7.74
N PHE A 14 9.50 -11.75 -7.91
CA PHE A 14 9.28 -12.49 -9.14
C PHE A 14 9.04 -11.58 -10.35
N TYR A 15 8.39 -10.43 -10.17
CA TYR A 15 8.27 -9.43 -11.23
C TYR A 15 9.66 -8.99 -11.73
N ASN A 16 10.56 -8.63 -10.81
CA ASN A 16 11.89 -8.15 -11.16
C ASN A 16 12.74 -9.24 -11.81
N GLU A 17 12.73 -10.46 -11.27
CA GLU A 17 13.45 -11.60 -11.81
C GLU A 17 12.98 -11.92 -13.25
N ASN A 18 11.67 -12.01 -13.48
CA ASN A 18 11.13 -12.30 -14.80
C ASN A 18 11.37 -11.15 -15.80
N LEU A 19 11.33 -9.89 -15.34
CA LEU A 19 11.66 -8.74 -16.17
C LEU A 19 13.12 -8.77 -16.63
N GLN A 20 14.04 -9.12 -15.74
CA GLN A 20 15.46 -9.27 -16.08
C GLN A 20 15.66 -10.38 -17.12
N GLU A 21 14.98 -11.52 -16.98
CA GLU A 21 15.05 -12.60 -17.98
C GLU A 21 14.49 -12.19 -19.34
N VAL A 22 13.37 -11.45 -19.37
CA VAL A 22 12.83 -10.87 -20.62
C VAL A 22 13.85 -9.97 -21.30
N GLN A 23 14.53 -9.10 -20.54
CA GLN A 23 15.57 -8.21 -21.07
C GLN A 23 16.78 -8.99 -21.58
N ARG A 24 17.22 -10.01 -20.84
CA ARG A 24 18.35 -10.88 -21.22
C ARG A 24 18.06 -11.61 -22.53
N ILE A 25 16.89 -12.25 -22.63
CA ILE A 25 16.49 -13.00 -23.83
C ILE A 25 16.34 -12.07 -25.03
N ASN A 26 15.77 -10.87 -24.83
CA ASN A 26 15.66 -9.88 -25.91
C ASN A 26 17.05 -9.46 -26.44
N ALA A 27 18.02 -9.26 -25.55
CA ALA A 27 19.40 -8.97 -25.96
C ALA A 27 20.02 -10.14 -26.75
N GLU A 28 19.76 -11.39 -26.35
CA GLU A 28 20.24 -12.57 -27.10
C GLU A 28 19.58 -12.71 -28.47
N MET A 29 18.28 -12.41 -28.57
CA MET A 29 17.55 -12.38 -29.84
C MET A 29 18.11 -11.30 -30.77
N MET A 30 18.42 -10.11 -30.26
CA MET A 30 19.08 -9.04 -31.02
C MET A 30 20.47 -9.46 -31.50
N ALA A 31 21.29 -10.03 -30.61
CA ALA A 31 22.62 -10.50 -30.96
C ALA A 31 22.58 -11.60 -32.04
N GLN A 32 21.60 -12.51 -31.97
CA GLN A 32 21.43 -13.54 -33.00
C GLN A 32 21.05 -12.92 -34.36
N ASN A 33 20.14 -11.94 -34.37
CA ASN A 33 19.75 -11.23 -35.59
C ASN A 33 20.91 -10.44 -36.21
N GLU A 34 21.76 -9.83 -35.37
CA GLU A 34 22.91 -9.03 -35.78
C GLU A 34 24.12 -9.88 -36.22
N SER A 35 24.19 -11.15 -35.80
CA SER A 35 25.32 -12.05 -36.08
C SER A 35 25.52 -12.38 -37.56
N GLY A 36 24.55 -12.08 -38.43
CA GLY A 36 24.57 -12.44 -39.84
C GLY A 36 24.48 -13.95 -40.12
N HIS A 37 24.33 -14.78 -39.07
CA HIS A 37 24.19 -16.23 -39.14
C HIS A 37 22.83 -16.64 -38.58
N PRO A 38 21.79 -16.76 -39.42
CA PRO A 38 20.45 -17.12 -38.95
C PRO A 38 20.44 -18.54 -38.38
N ASP A 39 20.10 -18.67 -37.10
CA ASP A 39 19.81 -19.95 -36.45
C ASP A 39 18.34 -19.96 -36.03
N SER A 40 17.50 -20.54 -36.89
CA SER A 40 16.04 -20.57 -36.69
C SER A 40 15.62 -21.44 -35.51
N ILE A 41 16.38 -22.48 -35.18
CA ILE A 41 16.09 -23.37 -34.05
C ILE A 41 16.35 -22.62 -32.74
N ARG A 42 17.51 -21.98 -32.62
CA ARG A 42 17.86 -21.16 -31.46
C ARG A 42 16.90 -19.98 -31.31
N MET A 43 16.58 -19.28 -32.39
CA MET A 43 15.64 -18.15 -32.34
C MET A 43 14.25 -18.59 -31.91
N GLY A 44 13.76 -19.74 -32.40
CA GLY A 44 12.49 -20.31 -31.95
C GLY A 44 12.48 -20.70 -30.47
N ALA A 45 13.60 -21.17 -29.93
CA ALA A 45 13.73 -21.46 -28.49
C ALA A 45 13.73 -20.16 -27.66
N LEU A 46 14.50 -19.16 -28.07
CA LEU A 46 14.54 -17.85 -27.41
C LEU A 46 13.16 -17.19 -27.40
N GLN A 47 12.41 -17.28 -28.50
CA GLN A 47 11.08 -16.71 -28.57
C GLN A 47 10.09 -17.37 -27.62
N ARG A 48 10.11 -18.72 -27.49
CA ARG A 48 9.28 -19.41 -26.50
C ARG A 48 9.65 -19.03 -25.06
N SER A 49 10.94 -18.92 -24.77
CA SER A 49 11.40 -18.45 -23.45
C SER A 49 10.96 -17.02 -23.18
N PHE A 50 11.09 -16.13 -24.17
CA PHE A 50 10.64 -14.74 -24.07
C PHE A 50 9.14 -14.67 -23.76
N GLU A 51 8.31 -15.41 -24.48
CA GLU A 51 6.86 -15.47 -24.27
C GLU A 51 6.51 -16.01 -22.88
N HIS A 52 7.23 -17.03 -22.40
CA HIS A 52 7.05 -17.58 -21.06
C HIS A 52 7.33 -16.53 -19.98
N PHE A 53 8.54 -15.94 -19.96
CA PHE A 53 8.92 -14.94 -18.95
C PHE A 53 8.09 -13.65 -19.09
N ARG A 54 7.67 -13.30 -20.31
CA ARG A 54 6.71 -12.23 -20.57
C ARG A 54 5.37 -12.48 -19.89
N SER A 55 4.84 -13.70 -20.02
CA SER A 55 3.60 -14.09 -19.36
C SER A 55 3.75 -14.03 -17.83
N GLN A 56 4.84 -14.59 -17.29
CA GLN A 56 5.09 -14.61 -15.84
C GLN A 56 5.24 -13.20 -15.25
N TYR A 57 6.01 -12.29 -15.86
CA TYR A 57 6.14 -10.94 -15.31
C TYR A 57 4.78 -10.22 -15.29
N ASN A 58 3.92 -10.43 -16.29
CA ASN A 58 2.60 -9.79 -16.32
C ASN A 58 1.68 -10.34 -15.21
N ILE A 59 1.75 -11.65 -14.94
CA ILE A 59 1.01 -12.28 -13.84
C ILE A 59 1.44 -11.67 -12.51
N HIS A 60 2.74 -11.65 -12.22
CA HIS A 60 3.24 -11.14 -10.95
C HIS A 60 3.04 -9.64 -10.78
N ARG A 61 3.07 -8.86 -11.88
CA ARG A 61 2.64 -7.45 -11.86
C ARG A 61 1.19 -7.34 -11.38
N GLN A 62 0.27 -8.12 -11.97
CA GLN A 62 -1.14 -8.07 -11.60
C GLN A 62 -1.37 -8.53 -10.15
N GLU A 63 -0.69 -9.60 -9.71
CA GLU A 63 -0.75 -10.08 -8.34
C GLU A 63 -0.29 -9.03 -7.34
N ARG A 64 0.83 -8.37 -7.64
CA ARG A 64 1.36 -7.26 -6.85
C ARG A 64 0.36 -6.10 -6.77
N ASP A 65 -0.18 -5.67 -7.90
CA ASP A 65 -1.10 -4.54 -7.97
C ASP A 65 -2.38 -4.84 -7.17
N ASN A 66 -2.92 -6.07 -7.29
CA ASN A 66 -4.04 -6.55 -6.49
C ASN A 66 -3.72 -6.61 -4.98
N ALA A 67 -2.51 -7.04 -4.61
CA ALA A 67 -2.09 -7.12 -3.21
C ALA A 67 -1.94 -5.71 -2.59
N TRP A 68 -1.44 -4.73 -3.35
CA TRP A 68 -1.41 -3.33 -2.96
C TRP A 68 -2.81 -2.75 -2.75
N GLU A 69 -3.74 -3.02 -3.66
CA GLU A 69 -5.13 -2.58 -3.52
C GLU A 69 -5.76 -3.11 -2.23
N LYS A 70 -5.61 -4.42 -1.96
CA LYS A 70 -6.09 -5.03 -0.71
C LYS A 70 -5.41 -4.47 0.52
N TYR A 71 -4.10 -4.23 0.47
CA TYR A 71 -3.34 -3.67 1.59
C TYR A 71 -3.83 -2.26 1.94
N ASN A 72 -3.98 -1.41 0.93
CA ASN A 72 -4.43 -0.04 1.08
C ASN A 72 -5.88 0.03 1.59
N SER A 73 -6.77 -0.81 1.03
CA SER A 73 -8.16 -0.92 1.51
C SER A 73 -8.23 -1.37 2.97
N SER A 74 -7.40 -2.35 3.36
CA SER A 74 -7.31 -2.81 4.76
C SER A 74 -6.84 -1.69 5.69
N HIS A 75 -5.90 -0.85 5.24
CA HIS A 75 -5.40 0.26 6.02
C HIS A 75 -6.45 1.37 6.21
N ALA A 76 -7.17 1.72 5.14
CA ALA A 76 -8.28 2.66 5.21
C ALA A 76 -9.39 2.18 6.15
N SER A 77 -9.76 0.90 6.07
CA SER A 77 -10.72 0.28 6.98
C SER A 77 -10.26 0.32 8.44
N PHE A 78 -9.00 -0.05 8.70
CA PHE A 78 -8.41 0.03 10.03
C PHE A 78 -8.45 1.44 10.61
N LEU A 79 -8.08 2.45 9.81
CA LEU A 79 -8.15 3.86 10.23
C LEU A 79 -9.58 4.27 10.57
N GLY A 80 -10.57 3.84 9.78
CA GLY A 80 -11.99 4.08 10.07
C GLY A 80 -12.43 3.50 11.42
N VAL A 81 -12.04 2.26 11.72
CA VAL A 81 -12.35 1.59 13.00
C VAL A 81 -11.67 2.30 14.17
N VAL A 82 -10.38 2.62 14.05
CA VAL A 82 -9.63 3.31 15.11
C VAL A 82 -10.24 4.70 15.37
N LYS A 83 -10.56 5.46 14.33
CA LYS A 83 -11.22 6.76 14.44
C LYS A 83 -12.53 6.65 15.22
N ALA A 84 -13.40 5.71 14.84
CA ALA A 84 -14.68 5.50 15.51
C ALA A 84 -14.49 5.13 16.99
N GLN A 85 -13.48 4.31 17.32
CA GLN A 85 -13.21 3.93 18.70
C GLN A 85 -12.68 5.10 19.54
N VAL A 86 -11.76 5.89 18.99
CA VAL A 86 -11.25 7.11 19.65
C VAL A 86 -12.39 8.10 19.90
N GLN A 87 -13.30 8.26 18.94
CA GLN A 87 -14.49 9.11 19.08
C GLN A 87 -15.40 8.66 20.22
N ARG A 88 -15.61 7.36 20.39
CA ARG A 88 -16.43 6.81 21.48
C ARG A 88 -15.77 6.97 22.85
N MET A 89 -14.46 6.86 22.95
CA MET A 89 -13.73 6.92 24.22
C MET A 89 -13.44 8.35 24.70
N ALA A 90 -13.34 9.29 23.76
CA ALA A 90 -12.98 10.68 24.02
C ALA A 90 -13.82 11.36 25.13
N PRO A 91 -15.17 11.27 25.15
CA PRO A 91 -15.96 11.89 26.20
C PRO A 91 -15.71 11.32 27.60
N ALA A 92 -15.51 10.00 27.70
CA ALA A 92 -15.21 9.34 28.97
C ALA A 92 -13.83 9.77 29.51
N GLN A 93 -12.83 9.86 28.64
CA GLN A 93 -11.51 10.39 28.99
C GLN A 93 -11.57 11.86 29.43
N ALA A 94 -12.38 12.69 28.76
CA ALA A 94 -12.57 14.09 29.12
C ALA A 94 -13.13 14.24 30.55
N ARG A 95 -14.15 13.44 30.88
CA ARG A 95 -14.78 13.43 32.21
C ARG A 95 -13.80 12.97 33.28
N LEU A 96 -13.05 11.90 33.02
CA LEU A 96 -12.02 11.40 33.94
C LEU A 96 -10.94 12.45 34.19
N LEU A 97 -10.43 13.09 33.14
CA LEU A 97 -9.40 14.13 33.27
C LEU A 97 -9.91 15.35 34.05
N ALA A 98 -11.15 15.76 33.82
CA ALA A 98 -11.77 16.85 34.57
C ALA A 98 -11.89 16.50 36.07
N ALA A 99 -12.35 15.29 36.39
CA ALA A 99 -12.46 14.82 37.77
C ALA A 99 -11.09 14.83 38.47
N LEU A 100 -10.06 14.26 37.84
CA LEU A 100 -8.68 14.25 38.37
C LEU A 100 -8.14 15.67 38.60
N LYS A 101 -8.39 16.60 37.68
CA LYS A 101 -7.94 17.98 37.82
C LYS A 101 -8.66 18.72 38.95
N ASN A 102 -9.96 18.49 39.09
CA ASN A 102 -10.74 19.07 40.18
C ASN A 102 -10.26 18.54 41.55
N GLU A 103 -9.88 17.27 41.64
CA GLU A 103 -9.32 16.69 42.88
C GLU A 103 -8.00 17.35 43.31
N ILE A 104 -7.13 17.71 42.36
CA ILE A 104 -5.86 18.41 42.65
C ILE A 104 -6.00 19.94 42.75
N GLY A 105 -7.24 20.44 42.84
CA GLY A 105 -7.52 21.87 43.01
C GLY A 105 -7.30 22.71 41.75
N VAL A 106 -7.31 22.09 40.56
CA VAL A 106 -7.27 22.77 39.27
C VAL A 106 -8.67 22.76 38.66
N PRO A 107 -9.46 23.85 38.81
CA PRO A 107 -10.83 23.90 38.33
C PRO A 107 -10.86 23.68 36.83
N THR A 108 -11.56 22.63 36.41
CA THR A 108 -11.64 22.25 35.00
C THR A 108 -13.09 22.06 34.60
N GLU A 109 -13.54 22.90 33.67
CA GLU A 109 -14.86 22.80 33.06
C GLU A 109 -14.87 21.68 32.02
N ILE A 110 -15.73 20.68 32.23
CA ILE A 110 -15.90 19.55 31.32
C ILE A 110 -16.35 20.02 29.93
N ALA A 111 -17.24 21.01 29.86
CA ALA A 111 -17.74 21.55 28.59
C ALA A 111 -16.59 22.06 27.71
N ARG A 112 -15.71 22.89 28.28
CA ARG A 112 -14.52 23.41 27.59
C ARG A 112 -13.57 22.30 27.14
N LEU A 113 -13.41 21.22 27.91
CA LEU A 113 -12.60 20.06 27.49
C LEU A 113 -13.23 19.30 26.32
N LEU A 114 -14.55 19.13 26.33
CA LEU A 114 -15.27 18.47 25.25
C LEU A 114 -15.18 19.29 23.95
N ASP A 115 -15.33 20.61 24.02
CA ASP A 115 -15.18 21.50 22.86
C ASP A 115 -13.76 21.42 22.26
N GLN A 116 -12.74 21.36 23.13
CA GLN A 116 -11.35 21.19 22.68
C GLN A 116 -11.10 19.83 22.02
N ILE A 117 -11.76 18.78 22.51
CA ILE A 117 -11.67 17.44 21.94
C ILE A 117 -12.36 17.39 20.57
N GLU A 118 -13.52 18.01 20.44
CA GLU A 118 -14.25 18.11 19.17
C GLU A 118 -13.43 18.88 18.12
N ALA A 119 -12.88 20.04 18.48
CA ALA A 119 -12.02 20.81 17.59
C ALA A 119 -10.71 20.08 17.22
N ARG A 120 -10.21 19.18 18.07
CA ARG A 120 -9.09 18.29 17.73
C ARG A 120 -9.54 17.16 16.81
N GLN A 121 -10.71 16.59 17.03
CA GLN A 121 -11.28 15.54 16.19
C GLN A 121 -11.53 16.03 14.77
N GLN A 122 -12.08 17.22 14.59
CA GLN A 122 -12.28 17.82 13.26
C GLN A 122 -10.95 18.00 12.51
N ARG A 123 -9.87 18.39 13.22
CA ARG A 123 -8.53 18.48 12.62
C ARG A 123 -7.95 17.12 12.23
N ILE A 124 -8.14 16.10 13.07
CA ILE A 124 -7.73 14.73 12.77
C ILE A 124 -8.53 14.20 11.58
N GLU A 125 -9.82 14.48 11.51
CA GLU A 125 -10.71 14.08 10.42
C GLU A 125 -10.26 14.70 9.09
N ALA A 126 -10.02 16.01 9.05
CA ALA A 126 -9.48 16.67 7.87
C ALA A 126 -8.10 16.12 7.46
N ALA A 127 -7.21 15.84 8.42
CA ALA A 127 -5.91 15.25 8.12
C ALA A 127 -6.03 13.81 7.56
N VAL A 128 -6.93 13.01 8.12
CA VAL A 128 -7.19 11.64 7.62
C VAL A 128 -7.80 11.68 6.23
N GLU A 129 -8.74 12.59 5.96
CA GLU A 129 -9.33 12.79 4.63
C GLU A 129 -8.30 13.22 3.58
N GLN A 130 -7.24 13.93 3.97
CA GLN A 130 -6.14 14.28 3.05
C GLN A 130 -5.20 13.10 2.78
N ILE A 131 -5.04 12.19 3.74
CA ILE A 131 -4.12 11.05 3.62
C ILE A 131 -4.80 9.84 2.95
N LEU A 132 -6.12 9.68 3.11
CA LEU A 132 -6.89 8.58 2.50
C LEU A 132 -6.70 8.48 0.97
N PRO A 133 -6.73 9.60 0.20
CA PRO A 133 -6.44 9.58 -1.23
C PRO A 133 -5.06 9.03 -1.58
N VAL A 134 -4.05 9.20 -0.72
CA VAL A 134 -2.70 8.67 -0.95
C VAL A 134 -2.71 7.14 -1.00
N PHE A 135 -3.59 6.49 -0.22
CA PHE A 135 -3.77 5.04 -0.25
C PHE A 135 -4.57 4.57 -1.48
N SER A 136 -5.42 5.42 -2.08
CA SER A 136 -6.16 5.08 -3.31
C SER A 136 -5.43 5.44 -4.60
N GLU A 137 -4.64 6.51 -4.62
CA GLU A 137 -3.98 7.07 -5.82
C GLU A 137 -2.56 6.56 -6.04
N SER A 138 -1.90 5.97 -5.03
CA SER A 138 -0.55 5.39 -5.19
C SER A 138 -0.49 4.24 -6.22
N ASN A 139 -1.63 3.78 -6.74
CA ASN A 139 -1.73 2.81 -7.83
C ASN A 139 -1.66 3.44 -9.24
N ALA A 140 -1.75 4.77 -9.39
CA ALA A 140 -1.79 5.44 -10.69
C ALA A 140 -0.40 5.83 -11.26
N GLN A 141 0.67 5.73 -10.45
CA GLN A 141 2.02 6.22 -10.81
C GLN A 141 3.14 5.16 -10.74
N ARG A 142 2.82 3.87 -10.56
CA ARG A 142 3.81 2.77 -10.44
C ARG A 142 3.44 1.58 -11.32
#